data_AF-A0A855XAZ8-F1
#
_entry.id   AF-A0A855XAZ8-F1
#
_cell.length_a   1.000
_cell.length_b   1.000
_cell.length_c   1.000
_cell.angle_alpha   90.00
_cell.angle_beta   90.00
_cell.angle_gamma   90.00
#
_symmetry.space_group_name_H-M   'P 1'
#
loop_
_entity.id
_entity.type
_entity.pdbx_description
1 polymer ?
#
loop_
_entity_poly.entity_id
_entity_poly.type
_entity_poly.pdbx_seq_one_letter_code
_entity_poly.pdbx_strand_id
1 'polypeptide(L)'
;ISETCIHFGYRSPGSVYQWECLYNKKGPQTLLRLCRGRKPKNGQTTRQESRQASSAPKTEPSFTKRKLIVKDTTRCLKKIDSLEKASKKELAQVIYGLKAKYLLKDLIDALPISMSTYQYWQNRFEHPDEDEEELKAVIKGLFNYFQAEYGVRR
;
A
#
# COMPACT_ATOMS: atom_id res chain seq x y z
N ILE A 1 -36.37 -11.79 28.25
CA ILE A 1 -35.46 -11.20 27.22
C ILE A 1 -36.11 -11.19 25.84
N SER A 2 -36.78 -12.26 25.39
CA SER A 2 -37.39 -12.31 24.06
C SER A 2 -38.52 -11.28 23.85
N GLU A 3 -39.44 -11.16 24.80
CA GLU A 3 -40.54 -10.17 24.76
C GLU A 3 -40.03 -8.72 24.71
N THR A 4 -39.01 -8.40 25.50
CA THR A 4 -38.37 -7.08 25.48
C THR A 4 -37.61 -6.83 24.17
N CYS A 5 -36.98 -7.86 23.58
CA CYS A 5 -36.32 -7.73 22.29
C CYS A 5 -37.29 -7.37 21.16
N ILE A 6 -38.51 -7.92 21.18
CA ILE A 6 -39.56 -7.61 20.22
C ILE A 6 -40.01 -6.15 20.39
N HIS A 7 -40.24 -5.70 21.63
CA HIS A 7 -40.65 -4.32 21.92
C HIS A 7 -39.65 -3.27 21.43
N PHE A 8 -38.35 -3.54 21.52
CA PHE A 8 -37.28 -2.62 21.10
C PHE A 8 -36.74 -2.89 19.67
N GLY A 9 -37.34 -3.82 18.92
CA GLY A 9 -36.95 -4.09 17.53
C GLY A 9 -35.60 -4.81 17.35
N TYR A 10 -35.12 -5.54 18.36
CA TYR A 10 -33.90 -6.33 18.26
C TYR A 10 -34.17 -7.68 17.58
N ARG A 11 -33.41 -7.98 16.52
CA ARG A 11 -33.59 -9.19 15.70
C ARG A 11 -33.30 -10.51 16.43
N SER A 12 -32.46 -10.51 17.47
CA SER A 12 -32.09 -11.73 18.18
C SER A 12 -31.80 -11.46 19.67
N PRO A 13 -32.44 -12.20 20.59
CA PRO A 13 -32.14 -12.12 22.02
C PRO A 13 -30.71 -12.59 22.35
N GLY A 14 -30.11 -13.46 21.51
CA GLY A 14 -28.73 -13.90 21.68
C GLY A 14 -27.71 -12.76 21.49
N SER A 15 -28.01 -11.78 20.62
CA SER A 15 -27.16 -10.60 20.45
C SER A 15 -27.15 -9.72 21.69
N VAL A 16 -28.31 -9.58 22.35
CA VAL A 16 -28.45 -8.79 23.59
C VAL A 16 -27.65 -9.45 24.72
N TYR A 17 -27.75 -10.77 24.87
CA TYR A 17 -26.96 -11.51 25.84
C TYR A 17 -25.44 -11.38 25.62
N GLN A 18 -24.99 -11.40 24.36
CA GLN A 18 -23.58 -11.17 24.05
C GLN A 18 -23.11 -9.76 24.40
N TRP A 19 -23.95 -8.73 24.16
CA TRP A 19 -23.64 -7.35 24.56
C TRP A 19 -23.57 -7.19 26.07
N GLU A 20 -24.48 -7.81 26.81
CA GLU A 20 -24.46 -7.83 28.28
C GLU A 20 -23.19 -8.50 28.81
N CYS A 21 -22.81 -9.65 28.26
CA CYS A 21 -21.56 -10.32 28.62
C CYS A 21 -20.32 -9.45 28.33
N LEU A 22 -20.31 -8.74 27.19
CA LEU A 22 -19.21 -7.85 26.83
C LEU A 22 -19.13 -6.63 27.75
N TYR A 23 -20.29 -6.05 28.08
CA TYR A 23 -20.42 -4.95 29.03
C TYR A 23 -19.89 -5.34 30.40
N ASN A 24 -20.32 -6.48 30.94
CA ASN A 24 -19.88 -6.95 32.26
C ASN A 24 -18.38 -7.27 32.32
N LYS A 25 -17.79 -7.75 31.21
CA LYS A 25 -16.37 -8.11 31.16
C LYS A 25 -15.44 -6.93 30.93
N LYS A 26 -15.84 -5.93 30.13
CA LYS A 26 -14.92 -4.89 29.62
C LYS A 26 -15.45 -3.47 29.77
N GLY A 27 -16.66 -3.30 30.28
CA GLY A 27 -17.29 -2.01 30.53
C GLY A 27 -17.96 -1.36 29.31
N PRO A 28 -18.66 -0.23 29.53
CA PRO A 28 -19.49 0.47 28.54
C PRO A 28 -18.74 0.89 27.28
N GLN A 29 -17.46 1.25 27.42
CA GLN A 29 -16.63 1.75 26.33
C GLN A 29 -16.46 0.74 25.18
N THR A 30 -16.67 -0.56 25.45
CA THR A 30 -16.54 -1.60 24.43
C THR A 30 -17.74 -1.69 23.50
N LEU A 31 -18.95 -1.39 23.99
CA LEU A 31 -20.15 -1.35 23.16
C LEU A 31 -20.13 -0.16 22.18
N LEU A 32 -19.53 0.97 22.58
CA LEU A 32 -19.35 2.13 21.71
C LEU A 32 -18.36 1.89 20.57
N ARG A 33 -17.37 1.00 20.78
CA ARG A 33 -16.37 0.62 19.77
C ARG A 33 -16.86 -0.47 18.81
N LEU A 34 -17.98 -1.14 19.09
CA LEU A 34 -18.58 -2.09 18.16
C LEU A 34 -19.11 -1.31 16.96
N CYS A 35 -18.42 -1.44 15.82
CA CYS A 35 -18.81 -0.77 14.58
C CYS A 35 -20.28 -1.06 14.26
N ARG A 36 -21.06 0.00 14.10
CA ARG A 36 -22.48 -0.10 13.73
C ARG A 36 -22.58 -0.57 12.28
N GLY A 37 -22.97 -1.82 12.07
CA GLY A 37 -23.33 -2.34 10.74
C GLY A 37 -22.39 -3.41 10.16
N ARG A 38 -22.62 -3.73 8.88
CA ARG A 38 -21.93 -4.79 8.15
C ARG A 38 -20.57 -4.27 7.69
N LYS A 39 -19.48 -5.01 7.95
CA LYS A 39 -18.16 -4.67 7.38
C LYS A 39 -18.26 -4.62 5.84
N PRO A 40 -17.67 -3.60 5.18
CA PRO A 40 -17.69 -3.53 3.73
C PRO A 40 -16.99 -4.76 3.12
N LYS A 41 -17.53 -5.29 2.03
CA LYS A 41 -17.02 -6.48 1.32
C LYS A 41 -15.60 -6.30 0.76
N ASN A 42 -15.16 -5.05 0.60
CA ASN A 42 -13.83 -4.71 0.12
C ASN A 42 -13.03 -4.27 1.33
N GLY A 43 -12.04 -5.07 1.72
CA GLY A 43 -11.30 -4.98 2.99
C GLY A 43 -10.41 -3.74 3.15
N GLN A 44 -10.97 -2.53 3.07
CA GLN A 44 -10.39 -1.36 3.69
C GLN A 44 -10.98 -1.24 5.09
N THR A 45 -10.36 -1.97 6.02
CA THR A 45 -10.47 -1.62 7.42
C THR A 45 -9.64 -0.35 7.57
N THR A 46 -10.28 0.82 7.62
CA THR A 46 -9.64 2.01 8.17
C THR A 46 -9.26 1.63 9.59
N ARG A 47 -7.98 1.34 9.80
CA ARG A 47 -7.37 1.03 11.08
C ARG A 47 -7.47 2.29 11.92
N GLN A 48 -8.63 2.51 12.53
CA GLN A 48 -8.72 3.39 13.68
C GLN A 48 -7.98 2.66 14.79
N GLU A 49 -6.73 3.09 14.96
CA GLU A 49 -5.88 2.76 16.08
C GLU A 49 -6.64 3.03 17.39
N SER A 50 -7.15 1.97 18.00
CA SER A 50 -7.43 2.00 19.43
C SER A 50 -6.08 2.05 20.14
N ARG A 51 -5.56 3.27 20.33
CA ARG A 51 -4.51 3.55 21.30
C ARG A 51 -5.10 3.31 22.68
N GLN A 52 -4.93 2.11 23.22
CA GLN A 52 -4.80 1.93 24.67
C GLN A 52 -3.69 0.91 24.92
N ALA A 53 -2.72 1.40 25.69
CA ALA A 53 -1.48 0.79 26.09
C ALA A 53 -1.64 -0.65 26.60
N SER A 54 -0.81 -1.54 26.04
CA SER A 54 -0.18 -2.58 26.83
C SER A 54 1.30 -2.67 26.42
N SER A 55 2.12 -2.63 27.46
CA SER A 55 3.58 -2.62 27.52
C SER A 55 4.26 -3.76 26.74
N ALA A 56 5.14 -3.41 25.78
CA ALA A 56 6.43 -4.07 25.50
C ALA A 56 7.17 -3.35 24.34
N PRO A 57 8.51 -3.14 24.42
CA PRO A 57 9.28 -2.43 23.41
C PRO A 57 9.66 -3.37 22.26
N LYS A 58 8.88 -3.40 21.19
CA LYS A 58 9.24 -4.11 19.94
C LYS A 58 9.26 -3.22 18.70
N THR A 59 9.04 -1.91 18.86
CA THR A 59 8.83 -0.95 17.75
C THR A 59 10.09 -0.17 17.35
N GLU A 60 11.16 -0.24 18.12
CA GLU A 60 12.43 0.45 17.83
C GLU A 60 13.18 -0.05 16.59
N PRO A 61 13.26 -1.37 16.27
CA PRO A 61 14.09 -1.82 15.16
C PRO A 61 13.50 -1.47 13.80
N SER A 62 12.19 -1.33 13.66
CA SER A 62 11.56 -1.02 12.36
C SER A 62 11.71 0.45 11.97
N PHE A 63 11.57 1.37 12.94
CA PHE A 63 11.71 2.80 12.68
C PHE A 63 13.17 3.21 12.43
N THR A 64 14.11 2.59 13.15
CA THR A 64 15.54 2.76 12.89
C THR A 64 15.93 2.25 11.51
N LYS A 65 15.52 1.03 11.13
CA LYS A 65 15.74 0.47 9.78
C LYS A 65 15.18 1.37 8.68
N ARG A 66 13.95 1.86 8.82
CA ARG A 66 13.33 2.78 7.85
C ARG A 66 14.17 4.05 7.66
N LYS A 67 14.66 4.65 8.74
CA LYS A 67 15.54 5.84 8.67
C LYS A 67 16.86 5.54 7.96
N LEU A 68 17.47 4.38 8.22
CA LEU A 68 18.70 3.95 7.54
C LEU A 68 18.46 3.79 6.03
N ILE A 69 17.39 3.12 5.63
CA ILE A 69 17.00 2.94 4.23
C ILE A 69 16.84 4.30 3.54
N VAL A 70 16.09 5.23 4.16
CA VAL A 70 15.88 6.57 3.58
C VAL A 70 17.19 7.35 3.44
N LYS A 71 18.12 7.22 4.39
CA LYS A 71 19.44 7.87 4.28
C LYS A 71 20.31 7.27 3.18
N ASP A 72 20.30 5.95 3.04
CA ASP A 72 21.05 5.28 1.98
C ASP A 72 20.47 5.62 0.59
N THR A 73 19.14 5.71 0.48
CA THR A 73 18.49 6.05 -0.78
C THR A 73 18.76 7.49 -1.18
N THR A 74 18.70 8.46 -0.25
CA THR A 74 19.09 9.86 -0.55
C THR A 74 20.57 9.97 -0.90
N ARG A 75 21.45 9.18 -0.27
CA ARG A 75 22.87 9.10 -0.65
C ARG A 75 23.08 8.54 -2.05
N CYS A 76 22.26 7.60 -2.51
CA CYS A 76 22.31 7.09 -3.88
C CYS A 76 21.76 8.11 -4.88
N LEU A 77 20.73 8.87 -4.49
CA LEU A 77 20.04 9.85 -5.31
C LEU A 77 20.69 11.26 -5.28
N LYS A 78 22.02 11.37 -5.18
CA LYS A 78 22.78 12.63 -4.95
C LYS A 78 22.40 13.85 -5.82
N LYS A 79 21.62 13.66 -6.88
CA LYS A 79 21.16 14.71 -7.81
C LYS A 79 19.73 15.21 -7.55
N ILE A 80 18.98 14.63 -6.60
CA ILE A 80 17.57 14.95 -6.39
C ILE A 80 17.38 15.56 -5.01
N ASP A 81 16.92 16.81 -4.97
CA ASP A 81 16.73 17.59 -3.74
C ASP A 81 15.67 16.99 -2.80
N SER A 82 14.81 16.08 -3.29
CA SER A 82 13.73 15.49 -2.49
C SER A 82 13.31 14.12 -3.01
N LEU A 83 13.12 13.16 -2.11
CA LEU A 83 12.69 11.79 -2.42
C LEU A 83 11.34 11.74 -3.16
N GLU A 84 10.44 12.69 -2.89
CA GLU A 84 9.13 12.78 -3.54
C GLU A 84 9.20 13.28 -4.99
N LYS A 85 10.28 13.99 -5.36
CA LYS A 85 10.52 14.47 -6.72
C LYS A 85 11.23 13.42 -7.58
N ALA A 86 11.73 12.35 -6.98
CA ALA A 86 12.44 11.30 -7.68
C ALA A 86 11.51 10.53 -8.63
N SER A 87 12.01 10.22 -9.82
CA SER A 87 11.24 9.40 -10.76
C SER A 87 11.06 8.00 -10.20
N LYS A 88 9.89 7.39 -10.46
CA LYS A 88 9.62 5.99 -10.09
C LYS A 88 10.69 5.03 -10.65
N LYS A 89 11.25 5.35 -11.82
CA LYS A 89 12.37 4.61 -12.45
C LYS A 89 13.64 4.69 -11.60
N GLU A 90 14.03 5.89 -11.18
CA GLU A 90 15.23 6.13 -10.38
C GLU A 90 15.10 5.46 -9.01
N LEU A 91 13.93 5.58 -8.37
CA LEU A 91 13.63 4.88 -7.12
C LEU A 91 13.76 3.36 -7.27
N ALA A 92 13.20 2.79 -8.35
CA ALA A 92 13.31 1.37 -8.61
C ALA A 92 14.77 0.93 -8.85
N GLN A 93 15.57 1.75 -9.53
CA GLN A 93 16.99 1.48 -9.77
C GLN A 93 17.81 1.50 -8.47
N VAL A 94 17.52 2.45 -7.57
CA VAL A 94 18.14 2.49 -6.25
C VAL A 94 17.72 1.29 -5.40
N ILE A 95 16.44 0.90 -5.43
CA ILE A 95 15.95 -0.30 -4.74
C ILE A 95 16.68 -1.55 -5.27
N TYR A 96 16.86 -1.65 -6.58
CA TYR A 96 17.56 -2.76 -7.20
C TYR A 96 18.99 -2.91 -6.63
N GLY A 97 19.73 -1.80 -6.50
CA GLY A 97 21.06 -1.80 -5.87
C GLY A 97 21.05 -2.07 -4.36
N LEU A 98 20.03 -1.60 -3.65
CA LEU A 98 19.90 -1.76 -2.19
C LEU A 98 19.32 -3.11 -1.77
N LYS A 99 18.72 -3.87 -2.70
CA LYS A 99 18.18 -5.22 -2.47
C LYS A 99 19.24 -6.21 -1.97
N ALA A 100 20.52 -5.96 -2.23
CA ALA A 100 21.63 -6.74 -1.67
C ALA A 100 21.83 -6.53 -0.17
N LYS A 101 21.38 -5.40 0.39
CA LYS A 101 21.59 -5.00 1.79
C LYS A 101 20.32 -5.11 2.65
N TYR A 102 19.15 -4.88 2.05
CA TYR A 102 17.88 -4.82 2.74
C TYR A 102 16.85 -5.74 2.09
N LEU A 103 15.87 -6.20 2.88
CA LEU A 103 14.72 -6.94 2.36
C LEU A 103 13.87 -6.04 1.46
N LEU A 104 13.40 -6.57 0.35
CA LEU A 104 12.56 -5.82 -0.59
C LEU A 104 11.30 -5.25 0.07
N LYS A 105 10.68 -5.99 0.99
CA LYS A 105 9.50 -5.53 1.73
C LYS A 105 9.79 -4.26 2.52
N ASP A 106 10.94 -4.22 3.22
CA ASP A 106 11.35 -3.08 4.02
C ASP A 106 11.66 -1.86 3.14
N LEU A 107 12.24 -2.08 1.95
CA LEU A 107 12.53 -1.03 0.96
C LEU A 107 11.24 -0.42 0.41
N ILE A 108 10.27 -1.25 0.02
CA ILE A 108 8.97 -0.81 -0.50
C ILE A 108 8.17 -0.07 0.58
N ASP A 109 8.18 -0.55 1.82
CA ASP A 109 7.48 0.11 2.92
C ASP A 109 8.12 1.47 3.27
N ALA A 110 9.43 1.61 3.12
CA ALA A 110 10.19 2.81 3.45
C ALA A 110 10.08 3.92 2.39
N LEU A 111 9.95 3.54 1.12
CA LEU A 111 10.02 4.45 -0.04
C LEU A 111 8.63 4.76 -0.62
N PRO A 112 8.46 5.91 -1.29
CA PRO A 112 7.18 6.28 -1.92
C PRO A 112 6.99 5.56 -3.28
N ILE A 113 7.06 4.22 -3.29
CA ILE A 113 6.85 3.39 -4.48
C ILE A 113 6.05 2.14 -4.14
N SER A 114 5.10 1.77 -5.00
CA SER A 114 4.33 0.54 -4.82
C SER A 114 5.11 -0.69 -5.31
N MET A 115 4.82 -1.86 -4.74
CA MET A 115 5.38 -3.15 -5.18
C MET A 115 5.18 -3.39 -6.69
N SER A 116 3.98 -3.13 -7.20
CA SER A 116 3.65 -3.29 -8.63
C SER A 116 4.49 -2.38 -9.53
N THR A 117 4.72 -1.14 -9.11
CA THR A 117 5.56 -0.18 -9.84
C THR A 117 7.00 -0.65 -9.87
N TYR A 118 7.53 -1.13 -8.73
CA TYR A 118 8.88 -1.68 -8.66
C TYR A 118 9.04 -2.90 -9.56
N GLN A 119 8.12 -3.86 -9.52
CA GLN A 119 8.16 -5.07 -10.36
C GLN A 119 8.14 -4.72 -11.87
N TYR A 120 7.29 -3.76 -12.27
CA TYR A 120 7.29 -3.27 -13.65
C TYR A 120 8.66 -2.76 -14.09
N TRP A 121 9.31 -1.94 -13.26
CA TRP A 121 10.65 -1.43 -13.58
C TRP A 121 11.72 -2.51 -13.51
N GLN A 122 11.64 -3.44 -12.57
CA GLN A 122 12.57 -4.57 -12.47
C GLN A 122 12.57 -5.39 -13.77
N ASN A 123 11.39 -5.75 -14.28
CA ASN A 123 11.28 -6.49 -15.53
C ASN A 123 11.91 -5.71 -16.69
N ARG A 124 11.70 -4.38 -16.75
CA ARG A 124 12.34 -3.51 -17.76
C ARG A 124 13.85 -3.37 -17.63
N PHE A 125 14.41 -3.57 -16.44
CA PHE A 125 15.87 -3.56 -16.26
C PHE A 125 16.50 -4.90 -16.63
N GLU A 126 15.79 -6.00 -16.39
CA GLU A 126 16.24 -7.36 -16.72
C GLU A 126 16.09 -7.66 -18.22
N HIS A 127 15.09 -7.07 -18.87
CA HIS A 127 14.79 -7.23 -20.29
C HIS A 127 14.75 -5.84 -20.92
N PRO A 128 15.92 -5.25 -21.27
CA PRO A 128 15.91 -4.07 -22.10
C PRO A 128 15.25 -4.45 -23.43
N ASP A 129 14.13 -3.79 -23.74
CA ASP A 129 13.29 -4.12 -24.89
C ASP A 129 13.99 -3.76 -26.23
N GLU A 130 15.01 -4.53 -26.65
CA GLU A 130 15.67 -4.36 -27.96
C GLU A 130 14.64 -4.45 -29.09
N ASP A 131 13.73 -5.43 -29.01
CA ASP A 131 12.66 -5.63 -29.98
C ASP A 131 11.65 -4.46 -30.02
N GLU A 132 11.45 -3.71 -28.92
CA GLU A 132 10.56 -2.54 -28.94
C GLU A 132 11.16 -1.39 -29.73
N GLU A 133 12.50 -1.21 -29.74
CA GLU A 133 13.13 -0.13 -30.49
C GLU A 133 13.03 -0.36 -31.99
N GLU A 134 13.31 -1.57 -32.45
CA GLU A 134 13.13 -1.97 -33.84
C GLU A 134 11.67 -1.84 -34.28
N LEU A 135 10.73 -2.34 -33.45
CA LEU A 135 9.31 -2.25 -33.74
C LEU A 135 8.84 -0.79 -33.79
N LYS A 136 9.29 0.07 -32.87
CA LYS A 136 9.00 1.52 -32.91
C LYS A 136 9.58 2.17 -34.16
N ALA A 137 10.78 1.79 -34.58
CA ALA A 137 11.40 2.30 -35.81
C ALA A 137 10.60 1.91 -37.04
N VAL A 138 10.17 0.64 -37.15
CA VAL A 138 9.32 0.14 -38.25
C VAL A 138 7.97 0.87 -38.28
N ILE A 139 7.28 0.97 -37.14
CA ILE A 139 5.99 1.67 -37.04
C ILE A 139 6.15 3.14 -37.44
N LYS A 140 7.21 3.81 -36.99
CA LYS A 140 7.48 5.21 -37.33
C LYS A 140 7.83 5.38 -38.82
N GLY A 141 8.55 4.42 -39.39
CA GLY A 141 8.85 4.36 -40.82
C GLY A 141 7.58 4.25 -41.66
N LEU A 142 6.69 3.31 -41.31
CA LEU A 142 5.37 3.16 -41.94
C LEU A 142 4.52 4.43 -41.81
N PHE A 143 4.46 5.01 -40.62
CA PHE A 143 3.71 6.24 -40.37
C PHE A 143 4.17 7.41 -41.25
N ASN A 144 5.48 7.59 -41.39
CA ASN A 144 6.06 8.62 -42.25
C ASN A 144 5.84 8.31 -43.74
N TYR A 145 5.95 7.05 -44.14
CA TYR A 145 5.71 6.61 -45.52
C TYR A 145 4.29 6.97 -45.98
N PHE A 146 3.30 6.76 -45.12
CA PHE A 146 1.91 7.14 -45.39
C PHE A 146 1.56 8.59 -45.01
N GLN A 147 2.54 9.49 -44.94
CA GLN A 147 2.33 10.93 -44.69
C GLN A 147 1.45 11.25 -43.46
N ALA A 148 1.57 10.46 -42.39
CA ALA A 148 0.76 10.60 -41.17
C ALA A 148 -0.76 10.42 -41.34
N GLU A 149 -1.22 9.88 -42.47
CA GLU A 149 -2.65 9.75 -42.79
C GLU A 149 -3.36 8.70 -41.91
N TYR A 150 -2.65 7.64 -41.50
CA TYR A 150 -3.17 6.54 -40.68
C TYR A 150 -2.91 6.69 -39.17
N GLY A 151 -2.62 7.91 -38.71
CA GLY A 151 -2.47 8.19 -37.28
C GLY A 151 -3.81 8.35 -36.56
N VAL A 152 -3.98 7.67 -35.42
CA VAL A 152 -5.05 8.02 -34.47
C VAL A 152 -4.70 9.36 -33.83
N ARG A 153 -5.48 10.41 -34.11
CA ARG A 153 -5.35 11.71 -33.42
C ARG A 153 -5.72 11.49 -31.94
N ARG A 154 -4.77 11.78 -31.05
CA ARG A 154 -4.99 11.77 -29.59
C ARG A 154 -5.28 13.17 -29.08
#